data_AF-A0A6P3YY35-F1
#
_entry.id   AF-A0A6P3YY35-F1
#
_cell.length_a   1.000
_cell.length_b   1.000
_cell.length_c   1.000
_cell.angle_alpha   90.00
_cell.angle_beta   90.00
_cell.angle_gamma   90.00
#
_symmetry.space_group_name_H-M   'P 1'
#
loop_
_entity.id
_entity.type
_entity.pdbx_description
1 polymer ?
#
loop_
_entity_poly.entity_id
_entity_poly.type
_entity_poly.pdbx_seq_one_letter_code
_entity_poly.pdbx_strand_id
1 'polypeptide(L)'
;MSLSTQKHHHDVGLLHFSELVQADENDIPAVKINPDDVVALPYSSGTTGLPKGVMLTHRSQVTSVGQQVDGENPNLYFREDDVILCVLPLFHIYSLNSVLLCALRAGSSILIMHKFETQFLFSHLLDRGWFWCGQGYGMTEAGPVLSMCLAFAKEPFEIKSGACGTVVRNAEMKIVDPDTGASLPRNQAGEICIRGSQIMKGNIKTLFLHIYIYI
;
A
#
# COMPACT_ATOMS: atom_id res chain seq x y z
N MET A 1 0.75 51.46 27.92
CA MET A 1 -0.52 50.71 27.99
C MET A 1 -0.18 49.25 28.20
N SER A 2 -0.38 48.74 29.42
CA SER A 2 -0.21 47.33 29.76
C SER A 2 -1.38 46.54 29.16
N LEU A 3 -1.11 45.69 28.18
CA LEU A 3 -2.06 44.66 27.78
C LEU A 3 -1.94 43.52 28.79
N SER A 4 -2.90 43.49 29.71
CA SER A 4 -3.15 42.35 30.59
C SER A 4 -3.48 41.13 29.74
N THR A 5 -2.60 40.13 29.74
CA THR A 5 -2.90 38.79 29.24
C THR A 5 -4.02 38.22 30.10
N GLN A 6 -5.23 38.12 29.51
CA GLN A 6 -6.31 37.35 30.09
C GLN A 6 -5.82 35.90 30.22
N LYS A 7 -5.72 35.40 31.45
CA LYS A 7 -5.53 33.98 31.73
C LYS A 7 -6.75 33.24 31.21
N HIS A 8 -6.62 32.65 30.02
CA HIS A 8 -7.59 31.67 29.53
C HIS A 8 -7.69 30.54 30.56
N HIS A 9 -8.92 30.15 30.87
CA HIS A 9 -9.23 28.97 31.67
C HIS A 9 -8.42 27.78 31.14
N HIS A 10 -7.54 27.22 31.96
CA HIS A 10 -6.87 25.96 31.67
C HIS A 10 -7.95 24.86 31.68
N ASP A 11 -8.45 24.48 30.52
CA ASP A 11 -9.18 23.23 30.36
C ASP A 11 -8.23 22.09 30.75
N VAL A 12 -8.64 21.36 31.78
CA VAL A 12 -7.85 20.27 32.36
C VAL A 12 -7.59 19.21 31.28
N GLY A 13 -6.32 19.03 30.90
CA GLY A 13 -5.89 18.03 29.93
C GLY A 13 -5.40 18.56 28.57
N LEU A 14 -5.44 19.88 28.34
CA LEU A 14 -4.85 20.50 27.13
C LEU A 14 -3.43 20.99 27.42
N LEU A 15 -2.44 20.33 26.79
CA LEU A 15 -1.04 20.73 26.83
C LEU A 15 -0.69 21.54 25.57
N HIS A 16 0.20 22.53 25.72
CA HIS A 16 0.74 23.25 24.58
C HIS A 16 1.68 22.35 23.77
N PHE A 17 1.75 22.53 22.45
CA PHE A 17 2.61 21.69 21.59
C PHE A 17 4.08 21.67 22.04
N SER A 18 4.60 22.79 22.54
CA SER A 18 5.97 22.88 23.06
C SER A 18 6.22 22.00 24.30
N GLU A 19 5.17 21.70 25.07
CA GLU A 19 5.26 20.82 26.23
C GLU A 19 5.20 19.35 25.79
N LEU A 20 4.41 19.03 24.76
CA LEU A 20 4.33 17.68 24.19
C LEU A 20 5.67 17.19 23.62
N VAL A 21 6.45 18.08 22.98
CA VAL A 21 7.75 17.73 22.42
C VAL A 21 8.86 17.55 23.46
N GLN A 22 8.59 17.88 24.73
CA GLN A 22 9.54 17.66 25.84
C GLN A 22 9.37 16.30 26.52
N ALA A 23 8.45 15.46 26.05
CA ALA A 23 8.27 14.12 26.59
C ALA A 23 9.54 13.26 26.38
N ASP A 24 9.92 12.50 27.41
CA ASP A 24 11.00 11.52 27.32
C ASP A 24 10.50 10.26 26.61
N GLU A 25 11.16 9.89 25.52
CA GLU A 25 10.83 8.66 24.77
C GLU A 25 11.08 7.38 25.58
N ASN A 26 11.93 7.45 26.62
CA ASN A 26 12.20 6.32 27.51
C ASN A 26 11.06 6.07 28.51
N ASP A 27 10.18 7.06 28.73
CA ASP A 27 9.04 6.97 29.64
C ASP A 27 7.77 6.43 28.97
N ILE A 28 7.86 6.04 27.68
CA ILE A 28 6.71 5.50 26.95
C ILE A 28 6.38 4.09 27.48
N PRO A 29 5.17 3.86 28.02
CA PRO A 29 4.80 2.56 28.53
C PRO A 29 4.75 1.53 27.40
N ALA A 30 5.20 0.31 27.68
CA ALA A 30 5.08 -0.79 26.73
C ALA A 30 3.61 -1.03 26.36
N VAL A 31 3.30 -0.91 25.07
CA VAL A 31 1.95 -1.17 24.55
C VAL A 31 1.87 -2.60 24.03
N LYS A 32 0.80 -3.31 24.38
CA LYS A 32 0.49 -4.61 23.81
C LYS A 32 -0.20 -4.42 22.46
N ILE A 33 0.50 -4.71 21.36
CA ILE A 33 -0.03 -4.63 20.00
C ILE A 33 -0.56 -6.00 19.57
N ASN A 34 -1.80 -6.06 19.07
CA ASN A 34 -2.39 -7.26 18.48
C ASN A 34 -2.31 -7.19 16.94
N PRO A 35 -2.05 -8.30 16.23
CA PRO A 35 -2.04 -8.30 14.76
C PRO A 35 -3.32 -7.76 14.10
N ASP A 36 -4.48 -7.85 14.77
CA ASP A 36 -5.75 -7.34 14.25
C ASP A 36 -6.04 -5.88 14.60
N ASP A 37 -5.12 -5.20 15.30
CA ASP A 37 -5.24 -3.78 15.57
C ASP A 37 -5.03 -2.98 14.29
N VAL A 38 -5.82 -1.92 14.14
CA VAL A 38 -5.78 -1.03 12.97
C VAL A 38 -4.55 -0.14 13.09
N VAL A 39 -3.74 -0.11 12.03
CA VAL A 39 -2.49 0.68 11.97
C VAL A 39 -2.55 1.79 10.91
N ALA A 40 -3.38 1.62 9.87
CA ALA A 40 -3.60 2.63 8.84
C ALA A 40 -5.09 2.79 8.53
N LEU A 41 -5.49 4.04 8.29
CA LEU A 41 -6.88 4.40 7.98
C LEU A 41 -6.96 5.34 6.75
N PRO A 42 -6.49 4.89 5.56
CA PRO A 42 -6.65 5.66 4.33
C PRO A 42 -8.14 5.80 3.96
N TYR A 43 -8.49 6.91 3.32
CA TYR A 43 -9.84 7.15 2.82
C TYR A 43 -9.95 6.73 1.36
N SER A 44 -11.05 6.06 1.02
CA SER A 44 -11.41 5.62 -0.33
C SER A 44 -12.87 5.94 -0.60
N SER A 45 -13.22 6.24 -1.85
CA SER A 45 -14.64 6.30 -2.26
C SER A 45 -15.27 4.90 -2.37
N GLY A 46 -14.44 3.85 -2.41
CA GLY A 46 -14.87 2.48 -2.68
C GLY A 46 -15.64 2.37 -4.00
N THR A 47 -16.59 1.43 -4.04
CA THR A 47 -17.41 1.15 -5.23
C THR A 47 -18.63 2.05 -5.37
N THR A 48 -19.09 2.71 -4.29
CA THR A 48 -20.22 3.66 -4.30
C THR A 48 -20.17 4.63 -3.09
N GLY A 49 -20.53 5.91 -3.33
CA GLY A 49 -20.91 6.87 -2.29
C GLY A 49 -19.79 7.80 -1.77
N LEU A 50 -19.97 8.27 -0.53
CA LEU A 50 -19.05 9.18 0.17
C LEU A 50 -17.74 8.47 0.59
N PRO A 51 -16.63 9.21 0.78
CA PRO A 51 -15.37 8.67 1.27
C PRO A 51 -15.53 7.93 2.60
N LYS A 52 -14.99 6.70 2.67
CA LYS A 52 -15.00 5.82 3.85
C LYS A 52 -13.56 5.55 4.28
N GLY A 53 -13.34 5.50 5.60
CA GLY A 53 -12.07 5.07 6.16
C GLY A 53 -11.91 3.55 6.00
N VAL A 54 -10.82 3.13 5.36
CA VAL A 54 -10.47 1.72 5.14
C VAL A 54 -9.58 1.27 6.28
N MET A 55 -10.05 0.33 7.11
CA MET A 55 -9.29 -0.15 8.26
C MET A 55 -8.27 -1.20 7.83
N LEU A 56 -6.99 -0.83 7.85
CA LEU A 56 -5.87 -1.73 7.54
C LEU A 56 -5.15 -2.11 8.83
N THR A 57 -4.98 -3.40 9.07
CA THR A 57 -4.40 -3.91 10.33
C THR A 57 -2.91 -4.18 10.19
N HIS A 58 -2.22 -4.36 11.33
CA HIS A 58 -0.84 -4.83 11.32
C HIS A 58 -0.68 -6.12 10.51
N ARG A 59 -1.54 -7.12 10.75
CA ARG A 59 -1.55 -8.39 10.01
C ARG A 59 -1.72 -8.17 8.51
N SER A 60 -2.62 -7.28 8.11
CA SER A 60 -2.94 -7.06 6.70
C SER A 60 -1.77 -6.41 5.96
N GLN A 61 -1.13 -5.40 6.57
CA GLN A 61 0.04 -4.73 6.00
C GLN A 61 1.26 -5.65 5.93
N VAL A 62 1.56 -6.39 6.99
CA VAL A 62 2.66 -7.36 7.01
C VAL A 62 2.44 -8.46 5.96
N THR A 63 1.21 -8.96 5.83
CA THR A 63 0.88 -9.97 4.80
C THR A 63 1.11 -9.39 3.40
N SER A 64 0.59 -8.20 3.11
CA SER A 64 0.76 -7.53 1.81
C SER A 64 2.24 -7.31 1.46
N VAL A 65 3.04 -6.86 2.42
CA VAL A 65 4.49 -6.65 2.22
C VAL A 65 5.20 -7.98 1.95
N GLY A 66 4.95 -9.01 2.76
CA GLY A 66 5.56 -10.34 2.55
C GLY A 66 5.18 -10.97 1.22
N GLN A 67 3.94 -10.76 0.76
CA GLN A 67 3.50 -11.20 -0.57
C GLN A 67 4.33 -10.59 -1.71
N GLN A 68 4.79 -9.35 -1.55
CA GLN A 68 5.57 -8.61 -2.53
C GLN A 68 7.05 -9.02 -2.48
N VAL A 69 7.72 -8.87 -1.33
CA VAL A 69 9.18 -8.86 -1.25
C VAL A 69 9.81 -10.04 -0.51
N ASP A 70 9.05 -10.87 0.20
CA ASP A 70 9.61 -12.01 0.95
C ASP A 70 9.74 -13.28 0.07
N GLY A 71 10.38 -14.33 0.60
CA GLY A 71 10.54 -15.63 -0.06
C GLY A 71 11.80 -15.77 -0.91
N GLU A 72 12.13 -17.00 -1.31
CA GLU A 72 13.36 -17.29 -2.07
C GLU A 72 13.37 -16.65 -3.46
N ASN A 73 12.21 -16.67 -4.13
CA ASN A 73 11.93 -15.94 -5.35
C ASN A 73 10.81 -14.91 -5.09
N PRO A 74 11.12 -13.70 -4.59
CA PRO A 74 10.11 -12.69 -4.30
C PRO A 74 9.45 -12.18 -5.58
N ASN A 75 8.18 -11.76 -5.51
CA ASN A 75 7.44 -11.20 -6.65
C ASN A 75 8.01 -9.85 -7.12
N LEU A 76 8.53 -9.08 -6.18
CA LEU A 76 9.22 -7.81 -6.38
C LEU A 76 10.60 -7.92 -5.72
N TYR A 77 11.62 -8.09 -6.54
CA TYR A 77 12.98 -8.30 -6.06
C TYR A 77 13.67 -6.96 -5.80
N PHE A 78 13.57 -6.52 -4.55
CA PHE A 78 14.39 -5.44 -4.00
C PHE A 78 15.59 -6.01 -3.27
N ARG A 79 16.75 -5.36 -3.44
CA ARG A 79 18.00 -5.67 -2.77
C ARG A 79 18.37 -4.55 -1.79
N GLU A 80 19.23 -4.87 -0.84
CA GLU A 80 19.71 -3.92 0.17
C GLU A 80 20.45 -2.72 -0.44
N ASP A 81 21.10 -2.91 -1.59
CA ASP A 81 21.84 -1.88 -2.32
C ASP A 81 20.99 -1.08 -3.31
N ASP A 82 19.71 -1.44 -3.50
CA ASP A 82 18.80 -0.69 -4.35
C ASP A 82 18.40 0.65 -3.68
N VAL A 83 18.18 1.66 -4.52
CA VAL A 83 17.63 2.95 -4.13
C VAL A 83 16.26 3.10 -4.76
N ILE A 84 15.20 2.99 -3.95
CA ILE A 84 13.82 3.05 -4.40
C ILE A 84 13.34 4.50 -4.42
N LEU A 85 12.89 4.95 -5.59
CA LEU A 85 12.36 6.30 -5.75
C LEU A 85 10.94 6.41 -5.17
N CYS A 86 10.76 7.26 -4.17
CA CYS A 86 9.46 7.59 -3.58
C CYS A 86 9.03 8.99 -4.04
N VAL A 87 8.44 9.06 -5.24
CA VAL A 87 7.84 10.30 -5.77
C VAL A 87 6.32 10.32 -5.66
N LEU A 88 5.72 9.16 -5.45
CA LEU A 88 4.28 9.04 -5.25
C LEU A 88 3.94 9.42 -3.80
N PRO A 89 2.77 10.05 -3.54
CA PRO A 89 2.46 10.59 -2.22
C PRO A 89 2.27 9.47 -1.18
N LEU A 90 2.93 9.60 -0.02
CA LEU A 90 2.87 8.61 1.07
C LEU A 90 1.52 8.56 1.81
N PHE A 91 0.68 9.59 1.66
CA PHE A 91 -0.69 9.56 2.19
C PHE A 91 -1.62 8.63 1.41
N HIS A 92 -1.21 8.17 0.21
CA HIS A 92 -1.88 7.09 -0.50
C HIS A 92 -1.24 5.75 -0.13
N ILE A 93 -2.10 4.77 0.17
CA ILE A 93 -1.67 3.45 0.65
C ILE A 93 -0.75 2.71 -0.32
N TYR A 94 -0.83 2.99 -1.63
CA TYR A 94 0.08 2.41 -2.62
C TYR A 94 1.53 2.73 -2.28
N SER A 95 1.88 4.00 -2.14
CA SER A 95 3.25 4.44 -1.85
C SER A 95 3.67 4.04 -0.44
N LEU A 96 2.75 4.14 0.52
CA LEU A 96 3.02 3.71 1.89
C LEU A 96 3.39 2.21 1.92
N ASN A 97 2.61 1.34 1.27
CA ASN A 97 2.83 -0.09 1.32
C ASN A 97 3.93 -0.56 0.35
N SER A 98 3.74 -0.36 -0.95
CA SER A 98 4.60 -0.93 -2.00
C SER A 98 5.93 -0.20 -2.19
N VAL A 99 6.07 1.03 -1.70
CA VAL A 99 7.34 1.76 -1.75
C VAL A 99 7.99 1.78 -0.36
N LEU A 100 7.38 2.47 0.61
CA LEU A 100 8.01 2.68 1.92
C LEU A 100 8.16 1.37 2.71
N LEU A 101 7.07 0.66 2.98
CA LEU A 101 7.14 -0.56 3.82
C LEU A 101 7.91 -1.70 3.13
N CYS A 102 7.74 -1.89 1.81
CA CYS A 102 8.51 -2.89 1.06
C CYS A 102 10.01 -2.59 1.02
N ALA A 103 10.42 -1.35 0.77
CA ALA A 103 11.85 -0.98 0.80
C ALA A 103 12.44 -1.14 2.20
N LEU A 104 11.73 -0.71 3.25
CA LEU A 104 12.15 -0.93 4.64
C LEU A 104 12.30 -2.42 4.96
N ARG A 105 11.37 -3.26 4.48
CA ARG A 105 11.44 -4.71 4.67
C ARG A 105 12.65 -5.32 3.94
N ALA A 106 12.96 -4.87 2.74
CA ALA A 106 14.08 -5.34 1.96
C ALA A 106 15.44 -4.76 2.38
N GLY A 107 15.47 -3.79 3.31
CA GLY A 107 16.69 -3.09 3.71
C GLY A 107 17.21 -2.10 2.66
N SER A 108 16.40 -1.76 1.66
CA SER A 108 16.76 -0.84 0.58
C SER A 108 16.75 0.62 1.03
N SER A 109 17.51 1.46 0.32
CA SER A 109 17.46 2.91 0.51
C SER A 109 16.23 3.52 -0.17
N ILE A 110 15.69 4.61 0.39
CA ILE A 110 14.51 5.29 -0.16
C ILE A 110 14.86 6.75 -0.47
N LEU A 111 14.69 7.16 -1.73
CA LEU A 111 14.85 8.55 -2.15
C LEU A 111 13.48 9.22 -2.19
N ILE A 112 13.17 10.06 -1.18
CA ILE A 112 11.89 10.77 -1.10
C ILE A 112 11.95 12.08 -1.89
N MET A 113 11.06 12.22 -2.87
CA MET A 113 10.86 13.47 -3.61
C MET A 113 9.58 14.16 -3.14
N HIS A 114 9.71 15.30 -2.47
CA HIS A 114 8.57 16.08 -1.97
C HIS A 114 7.71 16.66 -3.09
N LYS A 115 8.31 16.94 -4.24
CA LYS A 115 7.65 17.47 -5.42
C LYS A 115 8.24 16.81 -6.66
N PHE A 116 7.36 16.38 -7.56
CA PHE A 116 7.78 15.82 -8.84
C PHE A 116 8.46 16.91 -9.68
N GLU A 117 9.67 16.62 -10.15
CA GLU A 117 10.39 17.48 -11.08
C GLU A 117 11.02 16.64 -12.20
N THR A 118 10.57 16.92 -13.42
CA THR A 118 10.91 16.12 -14.61
C THR A 118 12.41 16.15 -14.93
N GLN A 119 13.06 17.31 -14.79
CA GLN A 119 14.48 17.45 -15.12
C GLN A 119 15.36 16.61 -14.19
N PHE A 120 15.07 16.67 -12.89
CA PHE A 120 15.74 15.85 -11.88
C PHE A 120 15.55 14.36 -12.13
N LEU A 121 14.32 13.93 -12.46
CA LEU A 121 14.03 12.52 -12.75
C LEU A 121 14.85 12.02 -13.94
N PHE A 122 14.85 12.77 -15.05
CA PHE A 122 15.51 12.35 -16.26
C PHE A 122 17.03 12.35 -16.15
N SER A 123 17.63 13.33 -15.45
CA SER A 123 19.08 13.38 -15.24
C SER A 123 19.62 12.23 -14.37
N HIS A 124 18.80 11.63 -13.51
CA HIS A 124 19.21 10.53 -12.63
C HIS A 124 18.79 9.14 -13.12
N LEU A 125 17.81 9.04 -14.04
CA LEU A 125 17.25 7.76 -14.49
C LEU A 125 17.53 7.44 -15.96
N LEU A 126 17.50 8.39 -16.90
CA LEU A 126 17.61 8.05 -18.33
C LEU A 126 19.02 7.66 -18.77
N ASP A 127 20.05 8.18 -18.09
CA ASP A 127 21.44 7.85 -18.41
C ASP A 127 21.82 6.41 -18.03
N ARG A 128 20.93 5.68 -17.33
CA ARG A 128 21.17 4.32 -16.84
C ARG A 128 20.81 3.21 -17.85
N GLY A 129 20.30 3.56 -19.02
CA GLY A 129 20.04 2.62 -20.12
C GLY A 129 18.67 1.93 -20.05
N TRP A 130 18.65 0.61 -20.19
CA TRP A 130 17.42 -0.18 -20.32
C TRP A 130 16.74 -0.39 -18.96
N PHE A 131 15.43 -0.18 -18.91
CA PHE A 131 14.61 -0.43 -17.72
C PHE A 131 13.53 -1.47 -18.02
N TRP A 132 13.27 -2.33 -17.04
CA TRP A 132 12.16 -3.27 -17.08
C TRP A 132 10.86 -2.52 -16.77
N CYS A 133 9.85 -2.70 -17.62
CA CYS A 133 8.53 -2.11 -17.43
C CYS A 133 7.51 -3.21 -17.13
N GLY A 134 6.61 -2.94 -16.20
CA GLY A 134 5.59 -3.87 -15.75
C GLY A 134 4.52 -3.15 -14.95
N GLN A 135 3.33 -3.74 -14.90
CA GLN A 135 2.19 -3.17 -14.17
C GLN A 135 1.77 -4.11 -13.03
N GLY A 136 1.38 -3.53 -11.92
CA GLY A 136 0.62 -4.20 -10.86
C GLY A 136 -0.78 -3.59 -10.78
N TYR A 137 -1.71 -4.31 -10.16
CA TYR A 137 -3.05 -3.82 -9.89
C TYR A 137 -3.33 -3.83 -8.39
N GLY A 138 -3.94 -2.75 -7.92
CA GLY A 138 -4.19 -2.52 -6.52
C GLY A 138 -5.43 -1.68 -6.25
N MET A 139 -5.95 -1.81 -5.04
CA MET A 139 -7.03 -0.99 -4.47
C MET A 139 -6.83 -0.89 -2.96
N THR A 140 -7.16 0.26 -2.37
CA THR A 140 -6.99 0.54 -0.94
C THR A 140 -7.54 -0.56 -0.04
N GLU A 141 -8.76 -1.03 -0.30
CA GLU A 141 -9.47 -2.04 0.47
C GLU A 141 -8.87 -3.45 0.36
N ALA A 142 -8.08 -3.71 -0.69
CA ALA A 142 -7.36 -4.96 -0.87
C ALA A 142 -6.02 -5.00 -0.13
N GLY A 143 -5.66 -3.94 0.59
CA GLY A 143 -4.49 -3.92 1.47
C GLY A 143 -3.29 -3.05 1.07
N PRO A 144 -2.79 -3.03 -0.18
CA PRO A 144 -3.55 -2.60 -1.37
C PRO A 144 -3.32 -3.42 -2.66
N VAL A 145 -2.48 -4.46 -2.65
CA VAL A 145 -2.01 -5.14 -3.87
C VAL A 145 -2.84 -6.39 -4.16
N LEU A 146 -3.35 -6.52 -5.39
CA LEU A 146 -4.05 -7.71 -5.86
C LEU A 146 -3.19 -8.55 -6.79
N SER A 147 -2.50 -7.90 -7.74
CA SER A 147 -1.63 -8.57 -8.70
C SER A 147 -0.36 -7.76 -8.98
N MET A 148 0.69 -8.47 -9.38
CA MET A 148 2.01 -7.89 -9.66
C MET A 148 2.64 -8.48 -10.90
N CYS A 149 3.44 -7.67 -11.59
CA CYS A 149 4.24 -8.09 -12.70
C CYS A 149 5.33 -9.08 -12.25
N LEU A 150 5.29 -10.32 -12.75
CA LEU A 150 6.27 -11.35 -12.41
C LEU A 150 7.62 -11.18 -13.13
N ALA A 151 7.75 -10.22 -14.06
CA ALA A 151 9.05 -9.86 -14.61
C ALA A 151 9.94 -9.14 -13.58
N PHE A 152 9.38 -8.69 -12.44
CA PHE A 152 10.12 -8.11 -11.33
C PHE A 152 10.57 -9.13 -10.29
N ALA A 153 10.26 -10.41 -10.49
CA ALA A 153 10.71 -11.45 -9.59
C ALA A 153 12.22 -11.68 -9.73
N LYS A 154 12.84 -12.26 -8.68
CA LYS A 154 14.28 -12.57 -8.70
C LYS A 154 14.64 -13.54 -9.83
N GLU A 155 13.80 -14.55 -10.00
CA GLU A 155 13.76 -15.40 -11.19
C GLU A 155 12.52 -15.00 -12.00
N PRO A 156 12.68 -14.15 -13.04
CA PRO A 156 11.56 -13.48 -13.70
C PRO A 156 10.80 -14.42 -14.65
N PHE A 157 9.52 -14.12 -14.83
CA PHE A 157 8.64 -14.83 -15.76
C PHE A 157 8.37 -14.01 -17.02
N GLU A 158 8.04 -14.70 -18.11
CA GLU A 158 7.54 -14.03 -19.31
C GLU A 158 6.21 -13.33 -19.04
N ILE A 159 6.07 -12.10 -19.55
CA ILE A 159 4.87 -11.28 -19.42
C ILE A 159 4.38 -10.83 -20.79
N LYS A 160 3.08 -10.57 -20.89
CA LYS A 160 2.47 -9.98 -22.09
C LYS A 160 2.30 -8.49 -21.90
N SER A 161 2.54 -7.72 -22.98
CA SER A 161 2.24 -6.28 -22.99
C SER A 161 0.76 -6.04 -22.68
N GLY A 162 0.49 -5.04 -21.83
CA GLY A 162 -0.86 -4.71 -21.37
C GLY A 162 -1.37 -5.56 -20.18
N ALA A 163 -0.66 -6.60 -19.75
CA ALA A 163 -1.04 -7.37 -18.57
C ALA A 163 -0.83 -6.57 -17.27
N CYS A 164 -1.74 -6.73 -16.30
CA CYS A 164 -1.66 -6.11 -14.97
C CYS A 164 -1.03 -7.05 -13.91
N GLY A 165 -0.25 -8.04 -14.36
CA GLY A 165 0.43 -9.00 -13.50
C GLY A 165 -0.37 -10.25 -13.15
N THR A 166 0.16 -11.01 -12.20
CA THR A 166 -0.45 -12.23 -11.66
C THR A 166 -0.88 -12.00 -10.21
N VAL A 167 -1.97 -12.65 -9.78
CA VAL A 167 -2.45 -12.60 -8.39
C VAL A 167 -1.30 -12.85 -7.40
N VAL A 168 -1.27 -12.07 -6.32
CA VAL A 168 -0.27 -12.24 -5.26
C VAL A 168 -0.37 -13.63 -4.62
N ARG A 169 0.76 -14.19 -4.20
CA ARG A 169 0.82 -15.45 -3.46
C ARG A 169 0.06 -15.37 -2.13
N ASN A 170 -0.28 -16.51 -1.53
CA ASN A 170 -1.04 -16.57 -0.28
C ASN A 170 -2.41 -15.84 -0.34
N ALA A 171 -2.95 -15.68 -1.54
CA ALA A 171 -4.28 -15.14 -1.80
C ALA A 171 -4.97 -15.96 -2.89
N GLU A 172 -6.29 -15.87 -2.92
CA GLU A 172 -7.14 -16.52 -3.91
C GLU A 172 -7.88 -15.46 -4.71
N MET A 173 -7.95 -15.61 -6.02
CA MET A 173 -8.69 -14.73 -6.91
C MET A 173 -9.64 -15.53 -7.78
N LYS A 174 -10.83 -15.00 -8.00
CA LYS A 174 -11.79 -15.52 -8.97
C LYS A 174 -12.39 -14.37 -9.78
N ILE A 175 -12.87 -14.72 -10.97
CA ILE A 175 -13.70 -13.84 -11.80
C ILE A 175 -15.16 -14.26 -11.63
N VAL A 176 -16.05 -13.30 -11.44
CA VAL A 176 -17.47 -13.54 -11.16
C VAL A 176 -18.33 -12.82 -12.19
N ASP A 177 -19.34 -13.50 -12.72
CA ASP A 177 -20.37 -12.85 -13.53
C ASP A 177 -21.23 -11.94 -12.63
N PRO A 178 -21.34 -10.63 -12.94
CA PRO A 178 -21.99 -9.69 -12.05
C PRO A 178 -23.50 -9.87 -11.94
N ASP A 179 -24.15 -10.45 -12.95
CA ASP A 179 -25.60 -10.64 -12.99
C ASP A 179 -26.01 -11.95 -12.29
N THR A 180 -25.22 -13.00 -12.48
CA THR A 180 -25.54 -14.36 -11.99
C THR A 180 -24.79 -14.74 -10.72
N GLY A 181 -23.67 -14.06 -10.40
CA GLY A 181 -22.77 -14.41 -9.30
C GLY A 181 -21.95 -15.70 -9.54
N ALA A 182 -22.02 -16.29 -10.73
CA ALA A 182 -21.30 -17.51 -11.07
C ALA A 182 -19.80 -17.25 -11.25
N SER A 183 -18.96 -18.22 -10.86
CA SER A 183 -17.52 -18.13 -11.15
C SER A 183 -17.26 -18.41 -12.63
N LEU A 184 -16.48 -17.55 -13.27
CA LEU A 184 -16.13 -17.65 -14.67
C LEU A 184 -14.77 -18.34 -14.87
N PRO A 185 -14.58 -19.09 -15.96
CA PRO A 185 -13.29 -19.66 -16.34
C PRO A 185 -12.35 -18.60 -16.94
N ARG A 186 -11.13 -19.00 -17.28
CA ARG A 186 -10.12 -18.14 -17.96
C ARG A 186 -10.66 -17.53 -19.25
N ASN A 187 -10.11 -16.39 -19.65
CA ASN A 187 -10.50 -15.62 -20.84
C ASN A 187 -11.97 -15.16 -20.88
N GLN A 188 -12.68 -15.13 -19.76
CA GLN A 188 -14.01 -14.52 -19.65
C GLN A 188 -13.96 -13.30 -18.75
N ALA A 189 -14.50 -12.19 -19.24
CA ALA A 189 -14.54 -10.95 -18.48
C ALA A 189 -15.65 -11.00 -17.42
N GLY A 190 -15.35 -10.46 -16.25
CA GLY A 190 -16.29 -10.35 -15.14
C GLY A 190 -15.67 -9.57 -14.00
N GLU A 191 -16.29 -9.65 -12.85
CA GLU A 191 -15.87 -8.99 -11.64
C GLU A 191 -14.71 -9.71 -10.94
N ILE A 192 -13.66 -8.95 -10.59
CA ILE A 192 -12.50 -9.48 -9.90
C ILE A 192 -12.78 -9.53 -8.40
N CYS A 193 -12.74 -10.73 -7.81
CA CYS A 193 -12.83 -10.92 -6.37
C CYS A 193 -11.54 -11.54 -5.82
N ILE A 194 -11.03 -11.00 -4.72
CA ILE A 194 -9.84 -11.52 -4.03
C ILE A 194 -10.16 -11.86 -2.57
N ARG A 195 -9.53 -12.92 -2.06
CA ARG A 195 -9.58 -13.34 -0.66
C ARG A 195 -8.16 -13.59 -0.14
N GLY A 196 -7.86 -13.07 1.04
CA GLY A 196 -6.61 -13.32 1.75
C GLY A 196 -6.46 -12.43 2.98
N SER A 197 -5.44 -12.67 3.81
CA SER A 197 -5.23 -11.94 5.06
C SER A 197 -4.77 -10.50 4.88
N GLN A 198 -4.38 -10.11 3.65
CA GLN A 198 -3.93 -8.77 3.31
C GLN A 198 -5.06 -7.75 3.16
N ILE A 199 -6.30 -8.22 2.96
CA ILE A 199 -7.46 -7.34 2.73
C ILE A 199 -7.84 -6.57 4.00
N MET A 200 -8.57 -5.47 3.85
CA MET A 200 -9.02 -4.63 4.96
C MET A 200 -9.83 -5.39 6.02
N LYS A 201 -9.83 -4.87 7.25
CA LYS A 201 -10.76 -5.25 8.32
C LYS A 201 -12.09 -4.52 8.11
N GLY A 202 -13.22 -5.22 8.21
CA GLY A 202 -14.55 -4.62 8.14
C GLY A 202 -15.35 -5.01 6.89
N ASN A 203 -16.49 -4.34 6.68
CA ASN A 203 -17.56 -4.76 5.76
C ASN A 203 -17.09 -4.84 4.30
N ILE A 204 -16.66 -6.05 3.91
CA ILE A 204 -17.04 -6.82 2.72
C ILE A 204 -15.96 -7.91 2.55
N LYS A 205 -16.33 -9.18 2.74
CA LYS A 205 -15.43 -10.33 2.51
C LYS A 205 -15.18 -10.61 1.01
N THR A 206 -15.73 -9.78 0.13
CA THR A 206 -15.70 -9.96 -1.32
C THR A 206 -15.62 -8.60 -1.99
N LEU A 207 -14.42 -8.09 -2.25
CA LEU A 207 -14.33 -6.82 -2.92
C LEU A 207 -14.86 -6.90 -4.36
N PHE A 208 -15.71 -5.95 -4.71
CA PHE A 208 -16.46 -5.88 -5.95
C PHE A 208 -15.76 -4.92 -6.91
N LEU A 209 -15.41 -5.35 -8.12
CA LEU A 209 -15.08 -4.41 -9.20
C LEU A 209 -15.34 -5.01 -10.57
N HIS A 210 -16.12 -4.28 -11.37
CA HIS A 210 -16.32 -4.55 -12.78
C HIS A 210 -15.11 -4.04 -13.58
N ILE A 211 -14.11 -4.88 -13.80
CA ILE A 211 -13.05 -4.60 -14.79
C ILE A 211 -13.04 -5.71 -15.82
N TYR A 212 -13.19 -5.32 -17.09
CA TYR A 212 -12.95 -6.19 -18.24
C TYR A 212 -11.45 -6.45 -18.39
N ILE A 213 -10.92 -7.44 -17.67
CA ILE A 213 -9.55 -7.94 -17.87
C ILE A 213 -9.64 -9.33 -18.51
N TYR A 214 -9.04 -9.48 -19.68
CA TYR A 214 -8.79 -10.79 -20.26
C TYR A 214 -7.56 -11.40 -19.57
N ILE A 215 -7.78 -12.43 -18.74
CA ILE A 215 -6.71 -13.28 -18.18
C ILE A 215 -6.48 -14.50 -19.08
#